data_AF-A0A359IK45-F1
#
_entry.id   AF-A0A359IK45-F1
#
_cell.length_a   1.000
_cell.length_b   1.000
_cell.length_c   1.000
_cell.angle_alpha   90.00
_cell.angle_beta   90.00
_cell.angle_gamma   90.00
#
_symmetry.space_group_name_H-M   'P 1'
#
loop_
_entity.id
_entity.type
_entity.pdbx_description
1 polymer ?
#
loop_
_entity_poly.entity_id
_entity_poly.type
_entity_poly.pdbx_seq_one_letter_code
_entity_poly.pdbx_strand_id
1 'polypeptide(L)'
;YDVKCKEEFNELFGNTYIGKNPTNERNKYYVLKFNFSGINTSTRENLLQGFTENVIKGLEFFEDKYELNLDYKKDGMPSEIFNSFLGKVERKINGKVYVLIDEYDHFANELLSFQVDVFEDTISKTGFVRKWYEVLKIGTENGLVQKIYGTGVSPITLDGMTSGFNISKNKTRNVRFNECLGFTEEDVAKILKETIGENINVEECMPVLKKYYNGYLFNKDGKNRIFNSDMILYYASEYKNTGNPPEELIDTNVASDYTKISKLFGLKNKEENLETLKQIIEGKEQSTLITSEFSLAKGFSTDDFNSLLYYLGFLTIKEGIITSVKLGVPNYVIKELYFDFFENVLKQKAEYDIDVSKIRQSIEELALEGKIENFIEIIKTVLNKLANKDFIKFDEKYIKIIMVTYFMLSKVYYVKSEYEVEGGFIDVALLPRPGAKTIYNAIFELKYLKKEGYTEAVLNEKIKTAKEEIAKYTKSEELMELPKLKKWVMVFCKDELVYLEEIE
;
A
#
# COMPACT_ATOMS: atom_id res chain seq x y z
N TYR A 1 -12.85 18.91 -21.21
CA TYR A 1 -13.37 18.13 -22.38
C TYR A 1 -14.87 18.26 -22.55
N ASP A 2 -15.60 18.66 -21.52
CA ASP A 2 -17.04 18.89 -21.53
C ASP A 2 -17.46 20.12 -22.37
N VAL A 3 -18.56 20.02 -23.12
CA VAL A 3 -19.18 21.15 -23.83
C VAL A 3 -19.63 22.28 -22.90
N LYS A 4 -20.09 21.97 -21.67
CA LYS A 4 -20.56 22.99 -20.71
C LYS A 4 -19.40 23.78 -20.09
N CYS A 5 -18.19 23.21 -20.01
CA CYS A 5 -17.00 23.86 -19.42
C CYS A 5 -16.14 24.59 -20.48
N LYS A 6 -16.74 25.07 -21.57
CA LYS A 6 -16.00 25.72 -22.66
C LYS A 6 -15.44 27.07 -22.25
N GLU A 7 -16.27 27.88 -21.60
CA GLU A 7 -15.90 29.24 -21.17
C GLU A 7 -14.89 29.23 -20.02
N GLU A 8 -14.95 28.21 -19.16
CA GLU A 8 -14.03 27.99 -18.03
C GLU A 8 -12.64 27.45 -18.45
N PHE A 9 -12.46 27.02 -19.70
CA PHE A 9 -11.23 26.32 -20.09
C PHE A 9 -9.97 27.18 -19.89
N ASN A 10 -10.02 28.46 -20.26
CA ASN A 10 -8.86 29.34 -20.13
C ASN A 10 -8.58 29.69 -18.67
N GLU A 11 -9.62 29.81 -17.85
CA GLU A 11 -9.48 30.05 -16.41
C GLU A 11 -8.80 28.86 -15.73
N LEU A 12 -9.29 27.64 -15.99
CA LEU A 12 -8.77 26.43 -15.37
C LEU A 12 -7.38 26.03 -15.88
N PHE A 13 -7.12 26.19 -17.19
CA PHE A 13 -5.95 25.59 -17.82
C PHE A 13 -5.00 26.59 -18.49
N GLY A 14 -5.34 27.87 -18.63
CA GLY A 14 -4.59 28.83 -19.47
C GLY A 14 -3.10 28.94 -19.14
N ASN A 15 -2.74 28.80 -17.87
CA ASN A 15 -1.34 28.86 -17.41
C ASN A 15 -0.61 27.50 -17.48
N THR A 16 -1.33 26.42 -17.75
CA THR A 16 -0.81 25.04 -17.79
C THR A 16 -0.34 24.63 -19.19
N TYR A 17 0.37 23.49 -19.28
CA TYR A 17 0.69 22.87 -20.57
C TYR A 17 -0.58 22.58 -21.41
N ILE A 18 -1.66 22.11 -20.77
CA ILE A 18 -2.91 21.73 -21.44
C ILE A 18 -3.60 22.95 -22.05
N GLY A 19 -3.57 24.11 -21.37
CA GLY A 19 -4.15 25.34 -21.90
C GLY A 19 -3.37 25.90 -23.09
N LYS A 20 -2.03 25.78 -23.04
CA LYS A 20 -1.12 26.20 -24.11
C LYS A 20 -1.09 25.24 -25.30
N ASN A 21 -1.44 23.97 -25.09
CA ASN A 21 -1.45 22.91 -26.12
C ASN A 21 -2.80 22.18 -26.16
N PRO A 22 -3.89 22.87 -26.50
CA PRO A 22 -5.22 22.26 -26.49
C PRO A 22 -5.34 21.21 -27.59
N THR A 23 -6.01 20.10 -27.28
CA THR A 23 -6.31 19.08 -28.29
C THR A 23 -7.48 19.52 -29.16
N ASN A 24 -7.55 18.99 -30.39
CA ASN A 24 -8.69 19.23 -31.29
C ASN A 24 -10.03 18.78 -30.69
N GLU A 25 -10.01 17.92 -29.68
CA GLU A 25 -11.20 17.37 -29.02
C GLU A 25 -11.62 18.16 -27.76
N ARG A 26 -10.92 19.24 -27.44
CA ARG A 26 -11.21 20.10 -26.29
C ARG A 26 -12.67 20.60 -26.33
N ASN A 27 -13.38 20.40 -25.22
CA ASN A 27 -14.76 20.86 -24.98
C ASN A 27 -15.79 20.43 -26.06
N LYS A 28 -15.63 19.23 -26.65
CA LYS A 28 -16.53 18.71 -27.70
C LYS A 28 -17.50 17.61 -27.24
N TYR A 29 -17.39 17.14 -26.01
CA TYR A 29 -18.17 15.97 -25.54
C TYR A 29 -19.20 16.34 -24.49
N TYR A 30 -20.29 15.58 -24.49
CA TYR A 30 -21.18 15.45 -23.34
C TYR A 30 -20.56 14.41 -22.40
N VAL A 31 -20.21 14.82 -21.17
CA VAL A 31 -19.51 13.99 -20.19
C VAL A 31 -20.53 13.28 -19.31
N LEU A 32 -20.56 11.95 -19.40
CA LEU A 32 -21.34 11.08 -18.52
C LEU A 32 -20.41 10.48 -17.47
N LYS A 33 -20.60 10.84 -16.20
CA LYS A 33 -19.78 10.34 -15.09
C LYS A 33 -20.56 9.31 -14.26
N PHE A 34 -19.96 8.14 -14.08
CA PHE A 34 -20.36 7.16 -13.07
C PHE A 34 -19.36 7.14 -11.93
N ASN A 35 -19.83 6.87 -10.71
CA ASN A 35 -19.00 6.65 -9.53
C ASN A 35 -19.53 5.39 -8.83
N PHE A 36 -18.70 4.36 -8.72
CA PHE A 36 -19.07 3.07 -8.12
C PHE A 36 -18.51 2.86 -6.70
N SER A 37 -18.09 3.94 -6.04
CA SER A 37 -17.78 3.92 -4.60
C SER A 37 -19.03 3.71 -3.75
N GLY A 38 -18.82 3.24 -2.51
CA GLY A 38 -19.86 3.16 -1.47
C GLY A 38 -20.97 2.15 -1.74
N ILE A 39 -20.76 1.18 -2.64
CA ILE A 39 -21.75 0.12 -2.89
C ILE A 39 -21.69 -0.90 -1.76
N ASN A 40 -22.82 -1.17 -1.11
CA ASN A 40 -22.90 -2.20 -0.08
C ASN A 40 -22.75 -3.60 -0.69
N THR A 41 -21.64 -4.27 -0.39
CA THR A 41 -21.31 -5.61 -0.88
C THR A 41 -21.68 -6.74 0.09
N SER A 42 -22.54 -6.49 1.09
CA SER A 42 -22.88 -7.49 2.12
C SER A 42 -23.67 -8.67 1.56
N THR A 43 -24.53 -8.43 0.56
CA THR A 43 -25.32 -9.44 -0.16
C THR A 43 -25.36 -9.11 -1.64
N ARG A 44 -25.69 -10.10 -2.47
CA ARG A 44 -25.85 -9.91 -3.92
C ARG A 44 -26.95 -8.91 -4.25
N GLU A 45 -28.05 -8.91 -3.49
CA GLU A 45 -29.18 -8.00 -3.66
C GLU A 45 -28.77 -6.56 -3.36
N ASN A 46 -28.08 -6.32 -2.23
CA ASN A 46 -27.60 -4.99 -1.85
C ASN A 46 -26.60 -4.45 -2.89
N LEU A 47 -25.74 -5.32 -3.40
CA LEU A 47 -24.76 -4.99 -4.42
C LEU A 47 -25.43 -4.61 -5.75
N LEU A 48 -26.41 -5.38 -6.21
CA LEU A 48 -27.20 -5.06 -7.41
C LEU A 48 -27.96 -3.74 -7.25
N GLN A 49 -28.59 -3.54 -6.08
CA GLN A 49 -29.33 -2.32 -5.77
C GLN A 49 -28.40 -1.10 -5.79
N GLY A 50 -27.30 -1.11 -5.03
CA GLY A 50 -26.36 0.00 -4.96
C GLY A 50 -25.70 0.31 -6.30
N PHE A 51 -25.36 -0.72 -7.08
CA PHE A 51 -24.86 -0.53 -8.45
C PHE A 51 -25.91 0.16 -9.34
N THR A 52 -27.17 -0.28 -9.27
CA THR A 52 -28.27 0.29 -10.06
C THR A 52 -28.55 1.73 -9.65
N GLU A 53 -28.56 2.04 -8.36
CA GLU A 53 -28.71 3.40 -7.84
C GLU A 53 -27.59 4.32 -8.32
N ASN A 54 -26.33 3.85 -8.30
CA ASN A 54 -25.20 4.65 -8.79
C ASN A 54 -25.25 4.86 -10.32
N VAL A 55 -25.76 3.89 -11.09
CA VAL A 55 -26.06 4.09 -12.51
C VAL A 55 -27.11 5.19 -12.67
N ILE A 56 -28.28 5.06 -12.02
CA ILE A 56 -29.38 6.04 -12.14
C ILE A 56 -28.90 7.44 -11.76
N LYS A 57 -28.20 7.60 -10.63
CA LYS A 57 -27.64 8.89 -10.20
C LYS A 57 -26.73 9.52 -11.26
N GLY A 58 -25.87 8.73 -11.91
CA GLY A 58 -25.00 9.21 -12.98
C GLY A 58 -25.79 9.68 -14.21
N LEU A 59 -26.89 9.00 -14.53
CA LEU A 59 -27.79 9.39 -15.63
C LEU A 59 -28.55 10.67 -15.29
N GLU A 60 -29.12 10.76 -14.09
CA GLU A 60 -29.86 11.94 -13.63
C GLU A 60 -28.96 13.18 -13.57
N PHE A 61 -27.73 13.05 -13.05
CA PHE A 61 -26.76 14.14 -13.08
C PHE A 61 -26.44 14.61 -14.50
N PHE A 62 -26.37 13.67 -15.47
CA PHE A 62 -26.18 14.03 -16.87
C PHE A 62 -27.39 14.78 -17.44
N GLU A 63 -28.61 14.33 -17.14
CA GLU A 63 -29.85 15.02 -17.54
C GLU A 63 -29.86 16.46 -17.02
N ASP A 64 -29.64 16.63 -15.72
CA ASP A 64 -29.64 17.93 -15.06
C ASP A 64 -28.55 18.85 -15.63
N LYS A 65 -27.32 18.33 -15.77
CA LYS A 65 -26.17 19.10 -16.27
C LYS A 65 -26.40 19.67 -17.67
N TYR A 66 -27.08 18.92 -18.53
CA TYR A 66 -27.33 19.28 -19.92
C TYR A 66 -28.75 19.78 -20.17
N GLU A 67 -29.56 19.94 -19.13
CA GLU A 67 -30.95 20.40 -19.19
C GLU A 67 -31.79 19.55 -20.16
N LEU A 68 -31.58 18.23 -20.13
CA LEU A 68 -32.24 17.28 -21.00
C LEU A 68 -33.46 16.68 -20.29
N ASN A 69 -34.57 16.57 -21.01
CA ASN A 69 -35.73 15.81 -20.57
C ASN A 69 -35.79 14.51 -21.38
N LEU A 70 -35.33 13.40 -20.78
CA LEU A 70 -35.28 12.09 -21.42
C LEU A 70 -36.32 11.15 -20.81
N ASP A 71 -37.19 10.63 -21.66
CA ASP A 71 -38.13 9.58 -21.27
C ASP A 71 -37.51 8.20 -21.57
N TYR A 72 -36.75 7.66 -20.62
CA TYR A 72 -36.12 6.34 -20.66
C TYR A 72 -36.56 5.49 -19.46
N LYS A 73 -36.33 4.17 -19.55
CA LYS A 73 -36.66 3.23 -18.48
C LYS A 73 -35.85 3.52 -17.22
N LYS A 74 -36.51 3.74 -16.07
CA LYS A 74 -35.86 3.98 -14.76
C LYS A 74 -35.94 2.79 -13.78
N ASP A 75 -36.58 1.69 -14.19
CA ASP A 75 -36.73 0.44 -13.44
C ASP A 75 -36.03 -0.75 -14.12
N GLY A 76 -35.80 -1.83 -13.37
CA GLY A 76 -35.22 -3.07 -13.88
C GLY A 76 -33.70 -3.17 -13.76
N MET A 77 -33.07 -3.96 -14.64
CA MET A 77 -31.63 -4.21 -14.57
C MET A 77 -30.83 -2.97 -14.99
N PRO A 78 -29.65 -2.71 -14.38
CA PRO A 78 -28.84 -1.52 -14.67
C PRO A 78 -28.45 -1.41 -16.15
N SER A 79 -28.24 -2.55 -16.83
CA SER A 79 -27.98 -2.60 -18.27
C SER A 79 -29.19 -2.15 -19.10
N GLU A 80 -30.41 -2.51 -18.70
CA GLU A 80 -31.64 -2.14 -19.44
C GLU A 80 -31.91 -0.65 -19.32
N ILE A 81 -31.77 -0.11 -18.10
CA ILE A 81 -31.88 1.31 -17.79
C ILE A 81 -30.88 2.10 -18.65
N PHE A 82 -29.61 1.71 -18.59
CA PHE A 82 -28.56 2.42 -19.30
C PHE A 82 -28.71 2.33 -20.83
N ASN A 83 -29.10 1.18 -21.37
CA ASN A 83 -29.33 1.02 -22.80
C ASN A 83 -30.52 1.87 -23.28
N SER A 84 -31.60 1.91 -22.49
CA SER A 84 -32.75 2.78 -22.77
C SER A 84 -32.33 4.25 -22.80
N PHE A 85 -31.52 4.68 -21.83
CA PHE A 85 -30.98 6.03 -21.76
C PHE A 85 -30.15 6.40 -22.99
N LEU A 86 -29.17 5.57 -23.40
CA LEU A 86 -28.33 5.86 -24.57
C LEU A 86 -29.16 6.07 -25.84
N GLY A 87 -30.19 5.25 -26.04
CA GLY A 87 -31.10 5.38 -27.19
C GLY A 87 -31.93 6.67 -27.19
N LYS A 88 -32.18 7.28 -26.02
CA LYS A 88 -32.88 8.58 -25.90
C LYS A 88 -31.91 9.75 -26.02
N VAL A 89 -30.74 9.66 -25.39
CA VAL A 89 -29.69 10.69 -25.45
C VAL A 89 -29.29 10.97 -26.89
N GLU A 90 -29.06 9.95 -27.70
CA GLU A 90 -28.64 10.10 -29.10
C GLU A 90 -29.55 11.04 -29.90
N ARG A 91 -30.86 11.06 -29.59
CA ARG A 91 -31.86 11.88 -30.28
C ARG A 91 -31.96 13.31 -29.74
N LYS A 92 -31.30 13.60 -28.62
CA LYS A 92 -31.49 14.84 -27.84
C LYS A 92 -30.21 15.67 -27.74
N ILE A 93 -29.04 15.09 -27.98
CA ILE A 93 -27.77 15.82 -28.00
C ILE A 93 -27.26 16.04 -29.42
N ASN A 94 -26.52 17.14 -29.63
CA ASN A 94 -25.81 17.39 -30.87
C ASN A 94 -24.29 17.23 -30.64
N GLY A 95 -23.86 16.00 -30.42
CA GLY A 95 -22.48 15.69 -30.08
C GLY A 95 -22.29 14.24 -29.69
N LYS A 96 -21.12 13.95 -29.12
CA LYS A 96 -20.73 12.60 -28.70
C LYS A 96 -20.52 12.55 -27.20
N VAL A 97 -20.70 11.36 -26.63
CA VAL A 97 -20.56 11.11 -25.20
C VAL A 97 -19.13 10.69 -24.86
N TYR A 98 -18.58 11.26 -23.79
CA TYR A 98 -17.38 10.77 -23.12
C TYR A 98 -17.80 10.23 -21.76
N VAL A 99 -17.70 8.91 -21.59
CA VAL A 99 -17.98 8.24 -20.32
C VAL A 99 -16.75 8.25 -19.41
N LEU A 100 -16.94 8.73 -18.18
CA LEU A 100 -15.97 8.62 -17.08
C LEU A 100 -16.53 7.62 -16.06
N ILE A 101 -15.69 6.70 -15.59
CA ILE A 101 -16.07 5.70 -14.59
C ILE A 101 -15.07 5.79 -13.44
N ASP A 102 -15.53 6.28 -12.30
CA ASP A 102 -14.73 6.36 -11.09
C ASP A 102 -14.95 5.11 -10.24
N GLU A 103 -13.89 4.63 -9.57
CA GLU A 103 -13.93 3.49 -8.66
C GLU A 103 -14.53 2.22 -9.30
N TYR A 104 -14.14 1.93 -10.56
CA TYR A 104 -14.76 0.88 -11.38
C TYR A 104 -14.65 -0.53 -10.79
N ASP A 105 -13.69 -0.74 -9.89
CA ASP A 105 -13.30 -1.99 -9.26
C ASP A 105 -13.57 -2.00 -7.74
N HIS A 106 -14.07 -0.92 -7.14
CA HIS A 106 -14.23 -0.80 -5.69
C HIS A 106 -15.04 -1.94 -5.07
N PHE A 107 -16.23 -2.22 -5.61
CA PHE A 107 -17.07 -3.33 -5.14
C PHE A 107 -16.38 -4.69 -5.31
N ALA A 108 -15.53 -4.83 -6.33
CA ALA A 108 -14.80 -6.05 -6.61
C ALA A 108 -13.65 -6.24 -5.59
N ASN A 109 -12.97 -5.17 -5.19
CA ASN A 109 -11.99 -5.17 -4.10
C ASN A 109 -12.63 -5.53 -2.76
N GLU A 110 -13.82 -5.01 -2.45
CA GLU A 110 -14.52 -5.36 -1.20
C GLU A 110 -14.98 -6.83 -1.20
N LEU A 111 -15.59 -7.30 -2.29
CA LEU A 111 -16.02 -8.71 -2.41
C LEU A 111 -14.85 -9.69 -2.35
N LEU A 112 -13.71 -9.35 -2.97
CA LEU A 112 -12.47 -10.12 -2.89
C LEU A 112 -12.09 -10.41 -1.44
N SER A 113 -12.21 -9.42 -0.56
CA SER A 113 -11.77 -9.52 0.83
C SER A 113 -12.68 -10.33 1.76
N PHE A 114 -13.92 -10.66 1.35
CA PHE A 114 -14.92 -11.27 2.26
C PHE A 114 -15.80 -12.38 1.67
N GLN A 115 -16.07 -12.37 0.36
CA GLN A 115 -17.09 -13.22 -0.26
C GLN A 115 -16.68 -13.63 -1.67
N VAL A 116 -15.64 -14.48 -1.77
CA VAL A 116 -15.12 -14.96 -3.06
C VAL A 116 -16.20 -15.65 -3.90
N ASP A 117 -17.15 -16.36 -3.29
CA ASP A 117 -18.25 -17.01 -4.02
C ASP A 117 -19.25 -15.99 -4.60
N VAL A 118 -19.60 -14.94 -3.85
CA VAL A 118 -20.49 -13.85 -4.31
C VAL A 118 -19.79 -12.99 -5.36
N PHE A 119 -18.48 -12.79 -5.22
CA PHE A 119 -17.63 -12.21 -6.27
C PHE A 119 -17.78 -13.02 -7.55
N GLU A 120 -17.52 -14.33 -7.51
CA GLU A 120 -17.57 -15.20 -8.69
C GLU A 120 -18.96 -15.16 -9.34
N ASP A 121 -20.05 -15.26 -8.58
CA ASP A 121 -21.41 -15.20 -9.11
C ASP A 121 -21.79 -13.84 -9.73
N THR A 122 -21.34 -12.73 -9.14
CA THR A 122 -21.68 -11.38 -9.62
C THR A 122 -20.90 -10.97 -10.86
N ILE A 123 -19.70 -11.53 -11.02
CA ILE A 123 -18.69 -11.13 -12.00
C ILE A 123 -18.58 -12.18 -13.12
N SER A 124 -19.10 -13.40 -12.93
CA SER A 124 -19.16 -14.47 -13.93
C SER A 124 -20.04 -14.13 -15.14
N LYS A 125 -20.08 -15.06 -16.11
CA LYS A 125 -20.72 -14.92 -17.44
C LYS A 125 -22.19 -14.45 -17.41
N THR A 126 -22.90 -14.56 -16.30
CA THR A 126 -24.31 -14.16 -16.13
C THR A 126 -24.51 -12.90 -15.28
N GLY A 127 -23.43 -12.28 -14.80
CA GLY A 127 -23.43 -11.12 -13.92
C GLY A 127 -24.02 -9.84 -14.51
N PHE A 128 -24.64 -9.01 -13.66
CA PHE A 128 -25.28 -7.75 -14.09
C PHE A 128 -24.24 -6.65 -14.45
N VAL A 129 -23.07 -6.67 -13.82
CA VAL A 129 -21.97 -5.72 -14.11
C VAL A 129 -21.49 -5.89 -15.55
N ARG A 130 -21.27 -7.15 -15.96
CA ARG A 130 -20.89 -7.51 -17.33
C ARG A 130 -21.87 -6.96 -18.36
N LYS A 131 -23.17 -7.21 -18.16
CA LYS A 131 -24.23 -6.74 -19.08
C LYS A 131 -24.25 -5.21 -19.18
N TRP A 132 -23.92 -4.50 -18.10
CA TRP A 132 -23.82 -3.05 -18.11
C TRP A 132 -22.64 -2.56 -18.96
N TYR A 133 -21.46 -3.19 -18.86
CA TYR A 133 -20.32 -2.88 -19.73
C TYR A 133 -20.56 -3.26 -21.21
N GLU A 134 -21.34 -4.30 -21.49
CA GLU A 134 -21.78 -4.63 -22.86
C GLU A 134 -22.56 -3.47 -23.50
N VAL A 135 -23.38 -2.76 -22.72
CA VAL A 135 -24.10 -1.56 -23.19
C VAL A 135 -23.14 -0.41 -23.51
N LEU A 136 -22.07 -0.22 -22.73
CA LEU A 136 -21.02 0.74 -23.08
C LEU A 136 -20.38 0.40 -24.43
N LYS A 137 -20.09 -0.90 -24.67
CA LYS A 137 -19.54 -1.35 -25.96
C LYS A 137 -20.51 -1.07 -27.11
N ILE A 138 -21.81 -1.35 -26.95
CA ILE A 138 -22.84 -1.02 -27.95
C ILE A 138 -22.83 0.49 -28.26
N GLY A 139 -22.75 1.34 -27.23
CA GLY A 139 -22.63 2.78 -27.39
C GLY A 139 -21.35 3.23 -28.12
N THR A 140 -20.26 2.47 -28.02
CA THR A 140 -19.05 2.74 -28.82
C THR A 140 -19.20 2.28 -30.26
N GLU A 141 -19.86 1.15 -30.50
CA GLU A 141 -20.06 0.56 -31.82
C GLU A 141 -20.97 1.44 -32.70
N ASN A 142 -22.05 2.00 -32.13
CA ASN A 142 -22.91 2.94 -32.86
C ASN A 142 -22.31 4.36 -32.96
N GLY A 143 -21.15 4.59 -32.33
CA GLY A 143 -20.41 5.84 -32.38
C GLY A 143 -21.01 6.96 -31.54
N LEU A 144 -21.99 6.73 -30.67
CA LEU A 144 -22.50 7.71 -29.70
C LEU A 144 -21.45 7.99 -28.61
N VAL A 145 -20.91 6.93 -28.02
CA VAL A 145 -19.84 6.97 -27.03
C VAL A 145 -18.50 6.97 -27.76
N GLN A 146 -17.78 8.09 -27.73
CA GLN A 146 -16.49 8.23 -28.40
C GLN A 146 -15.31 7.84 -27.51
N LYS A 147 -15.42 8.06 -26.20
CA LYS A 147 -14.34 7.83 -25.25
C LYS A 147 -14.88 7.28 -23.94
N ILE A 148 -14.07 6.40 -23.34
CA ILE A 148 -14.30 5.83 -22.03
C ILE A 148 -12.99 5.95 -21.24
N TYR A 149 -13.08 6.44 -20.01
CA TYR A 149 -11.94 6.53 -19.10
C TYR A 149 -12.37 6.04 -17.71
N GLY A 150 -11.70 5.01 -17.23
CA GLY A 150 -11.98 4.37 -15.94
C GLY A 150 -10.81 4.56 -14.98
N THR A 151 -11.11 4.83 -13.71
CA THR A 151 -10.17 4.90 -12.58
C THR A 151 -10.55 3.88 -11.52
N GLY A 152 -9.55 3.30 -10.88
CA GLY A 152 -9.67 2.23 -9.92
C GLY A 152 -8.31 1.89 -9.32
N VAL A 153 -8.29 0.98 -8.34
CA VAL A 153 -7.07 0.65 -7.57
C VAL A 153 -6.40 -0.60 -8.12
N SER A 154 -7.14 -1.71 -8.20
CA SER A 154 -6.67 -3.01 -8.64
C SER A 154 -7.17 -3.33 -10.05
N PRO A 155 -6.30 -3.70 -11.00
CA PRO A 155 -6.74 -4.18 -12.30
C PRO A 155 -7.29 -5.59 -12.18
N ILE A 156 -8.49 -5.72 -11.64
CA ILE A 156 -9.27 -6.95 -11.70
C ILE A 156 -9.63 -7.16 -13.18
N THR A 157 -9.43 -8.37 -13.73
CA THR A 157 -9.77 -8.65 -15.13
C THR A 157 -11.22 -8.29 -15.34
N LEU A 158 -11.39 -7.20 -16.08
CA LEU A 158 -12.62 -7.02 -16.81
C LEU A 158 -12.78 -8.21 -17.75
N ASP A 159 -11.76 -8.88 -18.27
CA ASP A 159 -11.93 -10.06 -19.17
C ASP A 159 -12.79 -11.22 -18.61
N GLY A 160 -12.86 -11.44 -17.29
CA GLY A 160 -13.86 -12.35 -16.68
C GLY A 160 -15.28 -11.75 -16.68
N MET A 161 -15.38 -10.44 -16.48
CA MET A 161 -16.57 -9.58 -16.60
C MET A 161 -16.91 -9.17 -18.05
N THR A 162 -16.04 -9.37 -19.05
CA THR A 162 -16.04 -8.55 -20.28
C THR A 162 -15.43 -9.25 -21.50
N SER A 163 -15.84 -10.49 -21.78
CA SER A 163 -15.91 -10.85 -23.21
C SER A 163 -16.78 -9.84 -24.00
N GLY A 164 -17.59 -9.02 -23.29
CA GLY A 164 -18.33 -7.86 -23.76
C GLY A 164 -17.63 -6.48 -23.76
N PHE A 165 -16.39 -6.30 -23.30
CA PHE A 165 -15.69 -4.98 -23.22
C PHE A 165 -14.18 -5.09 -23.47
N ASN A 166 -13.79 -5.94 -24.41
CA ASN A 166 -12.42 -6.13 -24.90
C ASN A 166 -11.85 -4.93 -25.71
N ILE A 167 -12.34 -3.72 -25.46
CA ILE A 167 -11.97 -2.48 -26.16
C ILE A 167 -11.18 -1.52 -25.26
N SER A 168 -10.93 -1.91 -24.00
CA SER A 168 -10.15 -1.12 -23.05
C SER A 168 -8.64 -1.34 -23.24
N LYS A 169 -7.85 -0.37 -22.79
CA LYS A 169 -6.39 -0.48 -22.75
C LYS A 169 -5.90 -0.01 -21.40
N ASN A 170 -5.37 -0.93 -20.59
CA ASN A 170 -4.75 -0.60 -19.31
C ASN A 170 -3.56 0.37 -19.52
N LYS A 171 -3.56 1.48 -18.77
CA LYS A 171 -2.55 2.55 -18.82
C LYS A 171 -1.67 2.64 -17.57
N THR A 172 -1.98 1.91 -16.51
CA THR A 172 -1.33 2.01 -15.19
C THR A 172 0.19 1.89 -15.29
N ARG A 173 0.68 0.96 -16.11
CA ARG A 173 2.12 0.72 -16.30
C ARG A 173 2.68 1.39 -17.55
N ASN A 174 2.03 2.41 -18.13
CA ASN A 174 2.61 3.13 -19.25
C ASN A 174 3.70 4.09 -18.74
N VAL A 175 4.91 4.02 -19.30
CA VAL A 175 6.03 4.89 -18.88
C VAL A 175 5.68 6.39 -18.90
N ARG A 176 4.81 6.84 -19.81
CA ARG A 176 4.41 8.25 -19.90
C ARG A 176 3.52 8.72 -18.74
N PHE A 177 2.95 7.79 -17.97
CA PHE A 177 2.12 8.10 -16.80
C PHE A 177 2.85 7.82 -15.48
N ASN A 178 4.12 7.43 -15.52
CA ASN A 178 4.89 7.10 -14.30
C ASN A 178 4.90 8.25 -13.28
N GLU A 179 4.91 9.50 -13.76
CA GLU A 179 4.97 10.70 -12.92
C GLU A 179 3.60 11.40 -12.80
N CYS A 180 2.52 10.76 -13.26
CA CYS A 180 1.21 11.41 -13.36
C CYS A 180 0.44 11.44 -12.03
N LEU A 181 0.72 10.51 -11.12
CA LEU A 181 -0.04 10.30 -9.87
C LEU A 181 0.88 10.34 -8.65
N GLY A 182 1.63 11.44 -8.52
CA GLY A 182 2.50 11.74 -7.39
C GLY A 182 3.34 12.97 -7.69
N PHE A 183 4.28 13.29 -6.81
CA PHE A 183 5.14 14.46 -6.96
C PHE A 183 6.57 14.06 -7.26
N THR A 184 7.23 14.77 -8.17
CA THR A 184 8.69 14.71 -8.31
C THR A 184 9.37 15.46 -7.17
N GLU A 185 10.69 15.31 -7.04
CA GLU A 185 11.47 16.08 -6.06
C GLU A 185 11.34 17.60 -6.28
N GLU A 186 11.27 18.04 -7.54
CA GLU A 186 11.05 19.44 -7.91
C GLU A 186 9.67 19.93 -7.48
N ASP A 187 8.63 19.11 -7.69
CA ASP A 187 7.27 19.42 -7.25
C ASP A 187 7.20 19.55 -5.73
N VAL A 188 7.81 18.62 -4.99
CA VAL A 188 7.87 18.66 -3.52
C VAL A 188 8.56 19.94 -3.04
N ALA A 189 9.73 20.27 -3.59
CA ALA A 189 10.45 21.48 -3.22
C ALA A 189 9.62 22.75 -3.48
N LYS A 190 8.88 22.79 -4.59
CA LYS A 190 8.01 23.90 -4.93
C LYS A 190 6.80 24.00 -4.00
N ILE A 191 6.11 22.90 -3.75
CA ILE A 191 4.93 22.84 -2.85
C ILE A 191 5.30 23.33 -1.45
N LEU A 192 6.42 22.85 -0.91
CA LEU A 192 6.89 23.26 0.42
C LEU A 192 7.18 24.77 0.48
N LYS A 193 7.89 25.31 -0.51
CA LYS A 193 8.19 26.75 -0.58
C LYS A 193 6.94 27.61 -0.74
N GLU A 194 6.02 27.22 -1.62
CA GLU A 194 4.78 27.98 -1.86
C GLU A 194 3.81 27.91 -0.68
N THR A 195 3.81 26.80 0.06
CA THR A 195 2.88 26.59 1.17
C THR A 195 3.38 27.20 2.48
N ILE A 196 4.67 27.07 2.78
CA ILE A 196 5.28 27.41 4.07
C ILE A 196 6.08 28.73 4.01
N GLY A 197 6.62 29.10 2.85
CA GLY A 197 7.41 30.31 2.67
C GLY A 197 8.88 30.17 3.08
N GLU A 198 9.49 31.25 3.56
CA GLU A 198 10.93 31.31 3.89
C GLU A 198 11.33 30.52 5.15
N ASN A 199 10.36 30.09 5.95
CA ASN A 199 10.62 29.39 7.22
C ASN A 199 11.07 27.93 7.05
N ILE A 200 10.93 27.34 5.84
CA ILE A 200 11.34 25.96 5.61
C ILE A 200 12.72 25.86 4.97
N ASN A 201 13.57 25.03 5.58
CA ASN A 201 14.80 24.55 4.96
C ASN A 201 14.53 23.28 4.15
N VAL A 202 14.22 23.42 2.86
CA VAL A 202 13.89 22.28 1.99
C VAL A 202 15.04 21.27 1.90
N GLU A 203 16.29 21.74 1.90
CA GLU A 203 17.46 20.85 1.81
C GLU A 203 17.58 19.93 3.03
N GLU A 204 17.19 20.42 4.20
CA GLU A 204 17.18 19.66 5.45
C GLU A 204 15.98 18.70 5.53
N CYS A 205 14.81 19.11 5.04
CA CYS A 205 13.61 18.26 5.04
C CYS A 205 13.67 17.14 3.98
N MET A 206 14.29 17.39 2.83
CA MET A 206 14.23 16.49 1.67
C MET A 206 14.75 15.07 1.95
N PRO A 207 15.86 14.84 2.68
CA PRO A 207 16.29 13.49 3.04
C PRO A 207 15.24 12.71 3.84
N VAL A 208 14.55 13.38 4.77
CA VAL A 208 13.45 12.78 5.55
C VAL A 208 12.27 12.45 4.64
N LEU A 209 11.84 13.39 3.80
CA LEU A 209 10.72 13.16 2.88
C LEU A 209 11.01 12.05 1.87
N LYS A 210 12.25 11.96 1.36
CA LYS A 210 12.66 10.85 0.47
C LYS A 210 12.55 9.51 1.16
N LYS A 211 12.98 9.45 2.42
CA LYS A 211 12.98 8.23 3.23
C LYS A 211 11.56 7.76 3.60
N TYR A 212 10.65 8.70 3.88
CA TYR A 212 9.30 8.40 4.37
C TYR A 212 8.24 8.36 3.27
N TYR A 213 8.37 9.15 2.19
CA TYR A 213 7.27 9.36 1.23
C TYR A 213 7.63 9.08 -0.23
N ASN A 214 8.92 9.02 -0.60
CA ASN A 214 9.37 8.73 -1.97
C ASN A 214 9.62 7.25 -2.19
N GLY A 215 9.62 6.80 -3.45
CA GLY A 215 10.07 5.46 -3.82
C GLY A 215 9.23 4.82 -4.90
N TYR A 216 8.06 5.39 -5.21
CA TYR A 216 7.12 4.81 -6.15
C TYR A 216 7.63 4.90 -7.59
N LEU A 217 7.53 3.78 -8.30
CA LEU A 217 7.90 3.60 -9.69
C LEU A 217 6.92 2.63 -10.32
N PHE A 218 6.15 3.10 -11.30
CA PHE A 218 5.05 2.34 -11.90
C PHE A 218 5.42 1.67 -13.23
N ASN A 219 6.60 1.99 -13.76
CA ASN A 219 7.17 1.33 -14.93
C ASN A 219 8.69 1.17 -14.75
N LYS A 220 9.25 0.02 -15.12
CA LYS A 220 10.68 -0.27 -15.00
C LYS A 220 11.59 0.66 -15.79
N ASP A 221 11.07 1.26 -16.86
CA ASP A 221 11.75 2.23 -17.73
C ASP A 221 11.40 3.69 -17.32
N GLY A 222 10.71 3.88 -16.19
CA GLY A 222 10.42 5.18 -15.61
C GLY A 222 11.70 5.89 -15.16
N LYS A 223 11.76 7.22 -15.39
CA LYS A 223 12.97 8.01 -15.10
C LYS A 223 13.05 8.39 -13.63
N ASN A 224 11.96 8.95 -13.11
CA ASN A 224 11.90 9.46 -11.76
C ASN A 224 11.07 8.55 -10.86
N ARG A 225 11.50 8.43 -9.60
CA ARG A 225 10.63 7.97 -8.53
C ARG A 225 9.80 9.14 -8.03
N ILE A 226 8.58 8.86 -7.62
CA ILE A 226 7.67 9.89 -7.13
C ILE A 226 7.33 9.70 -5.66
N PHE A 227 7.01 10.83 -5.04
CA PHE A 227 6.49 10.94 -3.69
C PHE A 227 4.99 10.72 -3.70
N ASN A 228 4.48 10.08 -2.66
CA ASN A 228 3.05 10.05 -2.38
C ASN A 228 2.55 11.49 -2.17
N SER A 229 1.60 11.93 -2.99
CA SER A 229 1.12 13.32 -2.97
C SER A 229 0.38 13.68 -1.69
N ASP A 230 -0.42 12.76 -1.16
CA ASP A 230 -1.21 12.98 0.07
C ASP A 230 -0.29 13.22 1.28
N MET A 231 0.73 12.37 1.44
CA MET A 231 1.72 12.51 2.51
C MET A 231 2.51 13.83 2.45
N ILE A 232 2.82 14.31 1.25
CA ILE A 232 3.51 15.59 1.07
C ILE A 232 2.59 16.76 1.41
N LEU A 233 1.31 16.70 1.01
CA LEU A 233 0.34 17.73 1.33
C LEU A 233 0.04 17.77 2.83
N TYR A 234 -0.06 16.61 3.49
CA TYR A 234 -0.15 16.48 4.94
C TYR A 234 1.05 17.15 5.62
N TYR A 235 2.28 16.77 5.24
CA TYR A 235 3.49 17.36 5.80
C TYR A 235 3.54 18.89 5.64
N ALA A 236 3.22 19.39 4.45
CA ALA A 236 3.22 20.82 4.17
C ALA A 236 2.16 21.58 4.99
N SER A 237 0.97 20.98 5.15
CA SER A 237 -0.12 21.54 5.97
C SER A 237 0.26 21.63 7.44
N GLU A 238 0.74 20.54 8.02
CA GLU A 238 1.12 20.50 9.45
C GLU A 238 2.29 21.44 9.75
N TYR A 239 3.29 21.48 8.86
CA TYR A 239 4.40 22.41 9.01
C TYR A 239 3.93 23.86 8.99
N LYS A 240 3.04 24.21 8.05
CA LYS A 240 2.49 25.56 7.97
C LYS A 240 1.75 25.96 9.25
N ASN A 241 1.03 25.03 9.89
CA ASN A 241 0.22 25.31 11.07
C ASN A 241 1.06 25.40 12.36
N THR A 242 2.09 24.57 12.50
CA THR A 242 2.87 24.43 13.75
C THR A 242 4.24 25.10 13.71
N GLY A 243 4.71 25.47 12.52
CA GLY A 243 6.07 25.95 12.26
C GLY A 243 7.14 24.87 12.34
N ASN A 244 6.77 23.59 12.52
CA ASN A 244 7.67 22.46 12.68
C ASN A 244 7.20 21.26 11.85
N PRO A 245 8.09 20.31 11.48
CA PRO A 245 7.65 19.04 10.91
C PRO A 245 6.60 18.33 11.79
N PRO A 246 5.63 17.62 11.20
CA PRO A 246 4.65 16.86 11.97
C PRO A 246 5.34 15.81 12.86
N GLU A 247 4.84 15.65 14.09
CA GLU A 247 5.33 14.64 15.03
C GLU A 247 5.04 13.21 14.53
N GLU A 248 3.85 13.00 13.97
CA GLU A 248 3.48 11.75 13.28
C GLU A 248 3.71 11.91 11.78
N LEU A 249 4.59 11.09 11.20
CA LEU A 249 4.88 11.14 9.77
C LEU A 249 3.89 10.32 8.92
N ILE A 250 2.82 9.78 9.49
CA ILE A 250 1.79 9.03 8.76
C ILE A 250 0.44 9.72 8.97
N ASP A 251 -0.26 10.05 7.89
CA ASP A 251 -1.66 10.44 8.00
C ASP A 251 -2.53 9.24 8.42
N THR A 252 -3.28 9.42 9.50
CA THR A 252 -4.33 8.51 9.97
C THR A 252 -5.34 8.10 8.90
N ASN A 253 -5.61 8.94 7.88
CA ASN A 253 -6.52 8.60 6.78
C ASN A 253 -5.97 7.44 5.96
N VAL A 254 -4.66 7.46 5.69
CA VAL A 254 -3.97 6.36 5.01
C VAL A 254 -4.05 5.11 5.87
N ALA A 255 -3.77 5.19 7.18
CA ALA A 255 -3.83 4.05 8.11
C ALA A 255 -5.17 3.28 8.12
N SER A 256 -6.31 3.94 7.89
CA SER A 256 -7.64 3.33 8.00
C SER A 256 -8.00 2.33 6.88
N ASP A 257 -7.50 2.53 5.65
CA ASP A 257 -7.76 1.62 4.51
C ASP A 257 -7.03 0.28 4.66
N TYR A 258 -5.97 0.23 5.46
CA TYR A 258 -5.14 -0.97 5.66
C TYR A 258 -5.85 -2.10 6.40
N THR A 259 -6.78 -1.79 7.30
CA THR A 259 -7.54 -2.84 8.02
C THR A 259 -8.36 -3.68 7.03
N LYS A 260 -8.86 -3.06 5.95
CA LYS A 260 -9.56 -3.77 4.87
C LYS A 260 -8.57 -4.63 4.06
N ILE A 261 -7.38 -4.10 3.78
CA ILE A 261 -6.35 -4.77 2.97
C ILE A 261 -5.69 -5.93 3.71
N SER A 262 -5.57 -5.88 5.05
CA SER A 262 -5.06 -6.98 5.88
C SER A 262 -5.76 -8.31 5.62
N LYS A 263 -7.04 -8.26 5.25
CA LYS A 263 -7.87 -9.43 4.93
C LYS A 263 -7.53 -10.01 3.56
N LEU A 264 -7.04 -9.19 2.62
CA LEU A 264 -6.52 -9.64 1.32
C LEU A 264 -5.29 -10.54 1.49
N PHE A 265 -4.51 -10.38 2.55
CA PHE A 265 -3.35 -11.24 2.83
C PHE A 265 -3.74 -12.67 3.25
N GLY A 266 -4.98 -12.87 3.71
CA GLY A 266 -5.56 -14.17 3.99
C GLY A 266 -6.22 -14.85 2.79
N LEU A 267 -6.25 -14.21 1.62
CA LEU A 267 -6.79 -14.79 0.40
C LEU A 267 -6.01 -16.04 0.00
N LYS A 268 -6.67 -16.92 -0.77
CA LYS A 268 -6.17 -18.17 -1.38
C LYS A 268 -4.64 -18.32 -1.24
N ASN A 269 -4.18 -19.42 -0.62
CA ASN A 269 -2.77 -19.69 -0.27
C ASN A 269 -2.21 -18.88 0.91
N LYS A 270 -3.00 -18.73 2.00
CA LYS A 270 -2.62 -17.99 3.22
C LYS A 270 -1.21 -18.30 3.73
N GLU A 271 -0.77 -19.56 3.77
CA GLU A 271 0.57 -19.90 4.26
C GLU A 271 1.70 -19.34 3.37
N GLU A 272 1.52 -19.38 2.05
CA GLU A 272 2.48 -18.86 1.06
C GLU A 272 2.51 -17.33 1.06
N ASN A 273 1.35 -16.69 1.17
CA ASN A 273 1.24 -15.23 1.30
C ASN A 273 1.91 -14.75 2.59
N LEU A 274 1.70 -15.45 3.71
CA LEU A 274 2.38 -15.14 4.98
C LEU A 274 3.89 -15.27 4.86
N GLU A 275 4.39 -16.29 4.17
CA GLU A 275 5.83 -16.46 3.97
C GLU A 275 6.42 -15.34 3.10
N THR A 276 5.72 -14.96 2.03
CA THR A 276 6.09 -13.82 1.17
C THR A 276 6.15 -12.52 1.99
N LEU A 277 5.16 -12.27 2.83
CA LEU A 277 5.13 -11.08 3.70
C LEU A 277 6.28 -11.05 4.71
N LYS A 278 6.66 -12.20 5.28
CA LYS A 278 7.84 -12.27 6.17
C LYS A 278 9.11 -11.86 5.42
N GLN A 279 9.29 -12.37 4.20
CA GLN A 279 10.45 -12.03 3.37
C GLN A 279 10.49 -10.53 3.06
N ILE A 280 9.35 -9.93 2.74
CA ILE A 280 9.23 -8.47 2.51
C ILE A 280 9.65 -7.68 3.76
N ILE A 281 9.23 -8.10 4.95
CA ILE A 281 9.62 -7.46 6.22
C ILE A 281 11.12 -7.56 6.50
N GLU A 282 11.72 -8.69 6.16
CA GLU A 282 13.17 -8.88 6.22
C GLU A 282 13.94 -8.04 5.19
N GLY A 283 13.23 -7.26 4.35
CA GLY A 283 13.85 -6.42 3.32
C GLY A 283 14.15 -7.14 2.02
N LYS A 284 13.68 -8.39 1.85
CA LYS A 284 13.91 -9.15 0.62
C LYS A 284 13.00 -8.66 -0.50
N GLU A 285 13.63 -8.33 -1.62
CA GLU A 285 12.92 -7.99 -2.85
C GLU A 285 12.27 -9.23 -3.48
N GLN A 286 11.08 -9.05 -4.02
CA GLN A 286 10.28 -10.11 -4.62
C GLN A 286 10.43 -10.07 -6.15
N SER A 287 10.97 -11.14 -6.73
CA SER A 287 10.99 -11.28 -8.19
C SER A 287 9.60 -11.66 -8.66
N THR A 288 9.01 -10.87 -9.57
CA THR A 288 7.63 -11.06 -9.98
C THR A 288 7.40 -10.67 -11.43
N LEU A 289 6.66 -11.51 -12.15
CA LEU A 289 6.04 -11.11 -13.39
C LEU A 289 4.74 -10.37 -13.05
N ILE A 290 4.74 -9.03 -13.15
CA ILE A 290 3.54 -8.25 -12.77
C ILE A 290 2.34 -8.68 -13.61
N THR A 291 1.35 -9.27 -12.94
CA THR A 291 0.04 -9.59 -13.46
C THR A 291 -0.62 -8.32 -13.96
N SER A 292 -0.96 -8.29 -15.25
CA SER A 292 -1.57 -7.10 -15.85
C SER A 292 -3.04 -6.97 -15.45
N GLU A 293 -3.71 -8.10 -15.25
CA GLU A 293 -5.10 -8.18 -14.85
C GLU A 293 -5.38 -9.47 -14.04
N PHE A 294 -6.11 -9.36 -12.92
CA PHE A 294 -6.40 -10.50 -12.03
C PHE A 294 -7.65 -11.27 -12.40
N SER A 295 -7.52 -12.57 -12.68
CA SER A 295 -8.66 -13.46 -12.94
C SER A 295 -8.83 -14.46 -11.80
N LEU A 296 -9.83 -14.26 -10.94
CA LEU A 296 -10.10 -15.19 -9.82
C LEU A 296 -10.59 -16.59 -10.23
N ALA A 297 -11.07 -16.73 -11.46
CA ALA A 297 -11.42 -18.03 -12.04
C ALA A 297 -10.18 -18.93 -12.29
N LYS A 298 -8.98 -18.35 -12.25
CA LYS A 298 -7.69 -19.07 -12.28
C LYS A 298 -7.14 -19.20 -10.87
N GLY A 299 -6.18 -20.09 -10.66
CA GLY A 299 -5.43 -20.13 -9.40
C GLY A 299 -4.78 -18.78 -9.10
N PHE A 300 -4.70 -18.40 -7.82
CA PHE A 300 -4.05 -17.18 -7.35
C PHE A 300 -2.61 -17.50 -6.98
N SER A 301 -1.64 -17.04 -7.77
CA SER A 301 -0.22 -17.35 -7.60
C SER A 301 0.49 -16.32 -6.72
N THR A 302 1.73 -16.62 -6.33
CA THR A 302 2.61 -15.64 -5.65
C THR A 302 2.90 -14.42 -6.52
N ASP A 303 2.98 -14.57 -7.85
CA ASP A 303 3.08 -13.42 -8.76
C ASP A 303 1.83 -12.53 -8.69
N ASP A 304 0.63 -13.13 -8.57
CA ASP A 304 -0.62 -12.38 -8.39
C ASP A 304 -0.64 -11.66 -7.04
N PHE A 305 -0.20 -12.32 -5.98
CA PHE A 305 -0.10 -11.71 -4.66
C PHE A 305 0.85 -10.50 -4.65
N ASN A 306 2.06 -10.66 -5.18
CA ASN A 306 3.04 -9.58 -5.28
C ASN A 306 2.56 -8.45 -6.19
N SER A 307 1.86 -8.79 -7.29
CA SER A 307 1.26 -7.80 -8.17
C SER A 307 0.15 -7.02 -7.47
N LEU A 308 -0.67 -7.67 -6.63
CA LEU A 308 -1.72 -7.02 -5.86
C LEU A 308 -1.12 -6.02 -4.87
N LEU A 309 -0.08 -6.43 -4.14
CA LEU A 309 0.68 -5.53 -3.26
C LEU A 309 1.27 -4.34 -4.03
N TYR A 310 1.72 -4.54 -5.27
CA TYR A 310 2.19 -3.46 -6.13
C TYR A 310 1.08 -2.47 -6.52
N TYR A 311 -0.09 -2.93 -6.96
CA TYR A 311 -1.19 -2.03 -7.34
C TYR A 311 -1.78 -1.28 -6.15
N LEU A 312 -1.78 -1.90 -4.97
CA LEU A 312 -2.19 -1.27 -3.71
C LEU A 312 -1.12 -0.31 -3.14
N GLY A 313 0.04 -0.18 -3.77
CA GLY A 313 1.10 0.72 -3.34
C GLY A 313 1.94 0.24 -2.16
N PHE A 314 1.86 -1.03 -1.79
CA PHE A 314 2.73 -1.61 -0.75
C PHE A 314 4.10 -2.02 -1.27
N LEU A 315 4.15 -2.39 -2.55
CA LEU A 315 5.38 -2.68 -3.26
C LEU A 315 5.53 -1.73 -4.45
N THR A 316 6.78 -1.49 -4.83
CA THR A 316 7.15 -0.68 -5.98
C THR A 316 8.27 -1.37 -6.74
N ILE A 317 8.46 -1.02 -8.01
CA ILE A 317 9.56 -1.53 -8.82
C ILE A 317 10.89 -0.98 -8.28
N LYS A 318 11.78 -1.87 -7.85
CA LYS A 318 13.17 -1.56 -7.49
C LYS A 318 14.07 -1.66 -8.71
N GLU A 319 13.90 -2.73 -9.48
CA GLU A 319 14.71 -3.05 -10.66
C GLU A 319 13.88 -3.81 -11.72
N GLY A 320 14.17 -3.60 -13.00
CA GLY A 320 13.64 -4.44 -14.09
C GLY A 320 14.59 -5.57 -14.46
N ILE A 321 14.10 -6.80 -14.58
CA ILE A 321 14.91 -7.98 -14.98
C ILE A 321 14.30 -8.58 -16.24
N ILE A 322 14.93 -8.49 -17.41
CA ILE A 322 14.50 -9.17 -18.66
C ILE A 322 12.97 -9.14 -18.86
N THR A 323 12.24 -10.18 -18.42
CA THR A 323 10.78 -10.34 -18.46
C THR A 323 10.02 -9.98 -17.18
N SER A 324 10.67 -9.91 -16.01
CA SER A 324 10.10 -9.64 -14.69
C SER A 324 10.62 -8.32 -14.09
N VAL A 325 10.24 -8.06 -12.83
CA VAL A 325 10.76 -6.97 -12.01
C VAL A 325 11.11 -7.49 -10.61
N LYS A 326 12.00 -6.77 -9.92
CA LYS A 326 12.12 -6.87 -8.46
C LYS A 326 11.22 -5.84 -7.82
N LEU A 327 10.35 -6.31 -6.94
CA LEU A 327 9.44 -5.50 -6.15
C LEU A 327 9.97 -5.37 -4.72
N GLY A 328 9.83 -4.19 -4.12
CA GLY A 328 10.20 -3.97 -2.72
C GLY A 328 9.39 -2.85 -2.09
N VAL A 329 9.45 -2.71 -0.78
CA VAL A 329 8.74 -1.67 -0.04
C VAL A 329 9.21 -0.28 -0.51
N PRO A 330 8.31 0.66 -0.86
CA PRO A 330 8.69 1.96 -1.42
C PRO A 330 9.42 2.84 -0.41
N ASN A 331 8.89 2.96 0.80
CA ASN A 331 9.35 3.88 1.83
C ASN A 331 9.03 3.37 3.24
N TYR A 332 9.47 4.13 4.24
CA TYR A 332 9.29 3.71 5.63
C TYR A 332 7.85 3.77 6.12
N VAL A 333 7.00 4.66 5.58
CA VAL A 333 5.56 4.70 5.94
C VAL A 333 4.90 3.38 5.60
N ILE A 334 5.08 2.91 4.37
CA ILE A 334 4.56 1.60 3.97
C ILE A 334 5.20 0.45 4.76
N LYS A 335 6.48 0.59 5.14
CA LYS A 335 7.13 -0.39 6.02
C LYS A 335 6.39 -0.50 7.36
N GLU A 336 6.09 0.62 8.04
CA GLU A 336 5.36 0.62 9.32
C GLU A 336 4.00 -0.09 9.20
N LEU A 337 3.28 0.10 8.10
CA LEU A 337 1.95 -0.48 7.87
C LEU A 337 1.94 -2.01 7.74
N TYR A 338 3.04 -2.63 7.31
CA TYR A 338 3.14 -4.09 7.32
C TYR A 338 3.09 -4.66 8.75
N PHE A 339 3.52 -3.89 9.77
CA PHE A 339 3.61 -4.40 11.13
C PHE A 339 2.27 -4.41 11.87
N ASP A 340 1.34 -3.52 11.52
CA ASP A 340 -0.05 -3.59 11.99
C ASP A 340 -0.72 -4.90 11.55
N PHE A 341 -0.37 -5.42 10.36
CA PHE A 341 -0.83 -6.75 9.95
C PHE A 341 -0.18 -7.87 10.77
N PHE A 342 1.14 -7.83 10.98
CA PHE A 342 1.81 -8.88 11.75
C PHE A 342 1.39 -8.88 13.22
N GLU A 343 1.04 -7.72 13.79
CA GLU A 343 0.40 -7.65 15.10
C GLU A 343 -0.87 -8.51 15.13
N ASN A 344 -1.76 -8.34 14.13
CA ASN A 344 -2.99 -9.13 14.02
C ASN A 344 -2.72 -10.62 13.84
N VAL A 345 -1.70 -11.00 13.05
CA VAL A 345 -1.29 -12.41 12.89
C VAL A 345 -0.77 -12.99 14.21
N LEU A 346 0.04 -12.24 14.95
CA LEU A 346 0.58 -12.66 16.24
C LEU A 346 -0.53 -12.82 17.27
N LYS A 347 -1.47 -11.86 17.37
CA LYS A 347 -2.65 -11.95 18.25
C LYS A 347 -3.49 -13.20 17.97
N GLN A 348 -3.75 -13.50 16.69
CA GLN A 348 -4.50 -14.69 16.30
C GLN A 348 -3.78 -16.00 16.66
N LYS A 349 -2.45 -16.05 16.47
CA LYS A 349 -1.67 -17.27 16.74
C LYS A 349 -1.42 -17.53 18.22
N ALA A 350 -1.15 -16.48 18.99
CA ALA A 350 -0.78 -16.61 20.40
C ALA A 350 -2.00 -16.66 21.34
N GLU A 351 -3.23 -16.53 20.81
CA GLU A 351 -4.47 -16.31 21.59
C GLU A 351 -4.26 -15.28 22.71
N TYR A 352 -3.42 -14.28 22.42
CA TYR A 352 -2.95 -13.31 23.40
C TYR A 352 -3.21 -11.93 22.87
N ASP A 353 -3.98 -11.17 23.64
CA ASP A 353 -4.09 -9.75 23.39
C ASP A 353 -2.79 -9.08 23.80
N ILE A 354 -2.05 -8.65 22.78
CA ILE A 354 -0.79 -7.95 22.95
C ILE A 354 -1.09 -6.59 23.57
N ASP A 355 -0.60 -6.36 24.79
CA ASP A 355 -0.73 -5.06 25.46
C ASP A 355 0.29 -4.07 24.85
N VAL A 356 -0.14 -3.37 23.81
CA VAL A 356 0.67 -2.37 23.10
C VAL A 356 1.22 -1.31 24.04
N SER A 357 0.50 -0.98 25.12
CA SER A 357 0.97 0.01 26.10
C SER A 357 2.20 -0.48 26.86
N LYS A 358 2.24 -1.77 27.24
CA LYS A 358 3.41 -2.38 27.90
C LYS A 358 4.60 -2.50 26.95
N ILE A 359 4.35 -2.87 25.69
CA ILE A 359 5.41 -2.88 24.66
C ILE A 359 6.02 -1.49 24.56
N ARG A 360 5.18 -0.47 24.39
CA ARG A 360 5.63 0.91 24.27
C ARG A 360 6.44 1.35 25.49
N GLN A 361 5.94 1.11 26.71
CA GLN A 361 6.65 1.46 27.95
C GLN A 361 8.01 0.78 28.05
N SER A 362 8.12 -0.51 27.70
CA SER A 362 9.39 -1.24 27.74
C SER A 362 10.42 -0.70 26.75
N ILE A 363 9.97 -0.17 25.61
CA ILE A 363 10.84 0.42 24.58
C ILE A 363 11.19 1.87 24.93
N GLU A 364 10.29 2.62 25.56
CA GLU A 364 10.58 3.93 26.13
C GLU A 364 11.63 3.82 27.25
N GLU A 365 11.57 2.78 28.09
CA GLU A 365 12.61 2.50 29.10
C GLU A 365 13.98 2.24 28.46
N LEU A 366 14.03 1.47 27.36
CA LEU A 366 15.26 1.31 26.58
C LEU A 366 15.75 2.65 26.04
N ALA A 367 14.85 3.48 25.50
CA ALA A 367 15.21 4.76 24.90
C ALA A 367 15.70 5.80 25.89
N LEU A 368 15.18 5.80 27.12
CA LEU A 368 15.49 6.80 28.14
C LEU A 368 16.58 6.34 29.10
N GLU A 369 16.59 5.05 29.45
CA GLU A 369 17.44 4.48 30.50
C GLU A 369 18.45 3.45 29.99
N GLY A 370 18.28 2.94 28.77
CA GLY A 370 19.16 1.92 28.20
C GLY A 370 18.92 0.50 28.72
N LYS A 371 17.78 0.27 29.40
CA LYS A 371 17.37 -1.02 29.99
C LYS A 371 16.46 -1.79 29.05
N ILE A 372 16.58 -3.12 29.03
CA ILE A 372 15.87 -3.98 28.06
C ILE A 372 15.12 -5.15 28.69
N GLU A 373 15.28 -5.35 29.98
CA GLU A 373 14.78 -6.51 30.73
C GLU A 373 13.27 -6.66 30.56
N ASN A 374 12.52 -5.55 30.65
CA ASN A 374 11.06 -5.56 30.49
C ASN A 374 10.64 -5.94 29.06
N PHE A 375 11.38 -5.51 28.04
CA PHE A 375 11.09 -5.88 26.65
C PHE A 375 11.33 -7.38 26.42
N ILE A 376 12.41 -7.93 26.99
CA ILE A 376 12.74 -9.36 26.91
C ILE A 376 11.65 -10.23 27.55
N GLU A 377 11.10 -9.81 28.70
CA GLU A 377 10.01 -10.55 29.34
C GLU A 377 8.73 -10.57 28.48
N ILE A 378 8.47 -9.51 27.71
CA ILE A 378 7.38 -9.50 26.72
C ILE A 378 7.65 -10.51 25.60
N ILE A 379 8.87 -10.56 25.05
CA ILE A 379 9.25 -11.53 24.01
C ILE A 379 9.07 -12.96 24.52
N LYS A 380 9.59 -13.28 25.73
CA LYS A 380 9.43 -14.60 26.35
C LYS A 380 7.96 -14.96 26.56
N THR A 381 7.14 -14.02 27.02
CA THR A 381 5.70 -14.23 27.21
C THR A 381 5.00 -14.65 25.91
N VAL A 382 5.38 -14.04 24.79
CA VAL A 382 4.79 -14.33 23.48
C VAL A 382 5.27 -15.68 22.96
N LEU A 383 6.56 -15.97 23.07
CA LEU A 383 7.12 -17.25 22.66
C LEU A 383 6.49 -18.42 23.44
N ASN A 384 6.31 -18.28 24.75
CA ASN A 384 5.69 -19.29 25.62
C ASN A 384 4.23 -19.62 25.24
N LYS A 385 3.55 -18.75 24.49
CA LYS A 385 2.16 -18.95 24.05
C LYS A 385 2.04 -19.56 22.66
N LEU A 386 3.14 -19.65 21.91
CA LEU A 386 3.13 -20.33 20.61
C LEU A 386 2.96 -21.84 20.80
N ALA A 387 2.23 -22.49 19.88
CA ALA A 387 2.04 -23.92 19.97
C ALA A 387 3.37 -24.64 19.70
N ASN A 388 3.60 -25.79 20.35
CA ASN A 388 4.81 -26.60 20.11
C ASN A 388 5.02 -26.95 18.62
N LYS A 389 3.94 -27.03 17.84
CA LYS A 389 4.00 -27.26 16.38
C LYS A 389 4.62 -26.08 15.62
N ASP A 390 4.43 -24.84 16.08
CA ASP A 390 5.05 -23.66 15.48
C ASP A 390 6.58 -23.73 15.59
N PHE A 391 7.10 -24.31 16.69
CA PHE A 391 8.55 -24.46 16.94
C PHE A 391 9.27 -25.45 16.00
N ILE A 392 8.54 -26.29 15.26
CA ILE A 392 9.15 -27.30 14.35
C ILE A 392 9.91 -26.62 13.20
N LYS A 393 9.30 -25.58 12.61
CA LYS A 393 9.89 -24.76 11.52
C LYS A 393 10.51 -23.46 12.02
N PHE A 394 10.59 -23.28 13.33
CA PHE A 394 11.03 -22.04 13.94
C PHE A 394 12.55 -21.93 13.92
N ASP A 395 13.00 -20.72 13.61
CA ASP A 395 14.39 -20.31 13.53
C ASP A 395 14.53 -18.87 14.05
N GLU A 396 15.76 -18.36 13.98
CA GLU A 396 16.15 -17.00 14.40
C GLU A 396 15.29 -15.89 13.78
N LYS A 397 14.81 -16.11 12.54
CA LYS A 397 14.02 -15.11 11.80
C LYS A 397 12.70 -14.83 12.48
N TYR A 398 12.09 -15.83 13.11
CA TYR A 398 10.82 -15.63 13.79
C TYR A 398 10.95 -14.71 15.01
N ILE A 399 12.01 -14.88 15.81
CA ILE A 399 12.28 -14.00 16.95
C ILE A 399 12.56 -12.59 16.46
N LYS A 400 13.40 -12.47 15.42
CA LYS A 400 13.69 -11.18 14.78
C LYS A 400 12.41 -10.49 14.32
N ILE A 401 11.52 -11.18 13.62
CA ILE A 401 10.24 -10.62 13.16
C ILE A 401 9.38 -10.16 14.34
N ILE A 402 9.29 -10.93 15.43
CA ILE A 402 8.54 -10.52 16.64
C ILE A 402 9.15 -9.25 17.23
N MET A 403 10.47 -9.21 17.43
CA MET A 403 11.17 -8.04 17.98
C MET A 403 10.97 -6.81 17.10
N VAL A 404 11.22 -6.93 15.80
CA VAL A 404 11.06 -5.85 14.82
C VAL A 404 9.62 -5.34 14.80
N THR A 405 8.62 -6.24 14.88
CA THR A 405 7.20 -5.86 14.97
C THR A 405 6.94 -5.02 16.22
N TYR A 406 7.41 -5.44 17.39
CA TYR A 406 7.16 -4.71 18.63
C TYR A 406 7.91 -3.39 18.71
N PHE A 407 9.15 -3.33 18.20
CA PHE A 407 9.90 -2.09 18.10
C PHE A 407 9.18 -1.05 17.22
N MET A 408 8.64 -1.45 16.07
CA MET A 408 7.90 -0.51 15.21
C MET A 408 6.56 -0.09 15.79
N LEU A 409 5.81 -1.00 16.43
CA LEU A 409 4.54 -0.66 17.08
C LEU A 409 4.69 0.43 18.16
N SER A 410 5.86 0.52 18.82
CA SER A 410 6.11 1.59 19.79
C SER A 410 6.20 2.98 19.18
N LYS A 411 6.52 3.06 17.88
CA LYS A 411 6.89 4.29 17.16
C LYS A 411 8.07 5.08 17.76
N VAL A 412 8.80 4.55 18.76
CA VAL A 412 9.89 5.26 19.45
C VAL A 412 11.14 5.41 18.57
N TYR A 413 11.45 4.37 17.79
CA TYR A 413 12.66 4.28 16.99
C TYR A 413 12.38 4.21 15.49
N TYR A 414 13.40 4.57 14.73
CA TYR A 414 13.52 4.14 13.35
C TYR A 414 14.19 2.76 13.33
N VAL A 415 13.43 1.72 12.95
CA VAL A 415 13.85 0.32 13.07
C VAL A 415 14.36 -0.19 11.72
N LYS A 416 15.63 -0.60 11.69
CA LYS A 416 16.21 -1.38 10.59
C LYS A 416 16.36 -2.84 11.01
N SER A 417 16.15 -3.72 10.05
CA SER A 417 16.30 -5.18 10.18
C SER A 417 17.24 -5.63 9.07
N GLU A 418 18.10 -6.61 9.32
CA GLU A 418 19.15 -7.01 8.36
C GLU A 418 19.94 -5.80 7.87
N TYR A 419 20.36 -4.97 8.83
CA TYR A 419 20.87 -3.66 8.50
C TYR A 419 22.30 -3.75 7.96
N GLU A 420 22.44 -3.53 6.65
CA GLU A 420 23.73 -3.52 5.98
C GLU A 420 24.58 -2.32 6.41
N VAL A 421 25.75 -2.63 6.94
CA VAL A 421 26.79 -1.67 7.33
C VAL A 421 28.15 -2.22 6.94
N GLU A 422 29.19 -1.39 7.05
CA GLU A 422 30.54 -1.88 6.86
C GLU A 422 30.84 -3.02 7.87
N GLY A 423 31.18 -4.20 7.35
CA GLY A 423 31.53 -5.36 8.16
C GLY A 423 30.40 -6.39 8.38
N GLY A 424 29.17 -6.15 7.90
CA GLY A 424 28.12 -7.18 7.90
C GLY A 424 26.69 -6.64 7.89
N PHE A 425 25.77 -7.50 8.33
CA PHE A 425 24.34 -7.22 8.48
C PHE A 425 23.96 -7.34 9.95
N ILE A 426 23.41 -6.28 10.53
CA ILE A 426 22.93 -6.27 11.93
C ILE A 426 21.49 -6.82 11.94
N ASP A 427 21.18 -7.77 12.82
CA ASP A 427 19.83 -8.35 12.84
C ASP A 427 18.74 -7.30 13.07
N VAL A 428 18.90 -6.46 14.10
CA VAL A 428 18.00 -5.34 14.41
C VAL A 428 18.79 -4.12 14.87
N ALA A 429 18.50 -2.96 14.30
CA ALA A 429 19.05 -1.67 14.72
C ALA A 429 17.93 -0.67 15.01
N LEU A 430 18.03 -0.02 16.17
CA LEU A 430 17.15 1.04 16.66
C LEU A 430 17.88 2.37 16.56
N LEU A 431 17.49 3.16 15.56
CA LEU A 431 18.10 4.44 15.23
C LEU A 431 17.18 5.60 15.62
N PRO A 432 17.70 6.82 15.77
CA PRO A 432 16.88 7.99 16.08
C PRO A 432 15.75 8.19 15.07
N ARG A 433 14.53 8.37 15.59
CA ARG A 433 13.35 8.75 14.79
C ARG A 433 13.20 10.27 14.81
N PRO A 434 12.98 10.94 13.67
CA PRO A 434 12.62 12.36 13.66
C PRO A 434 11.42 12.63 14.58
N GLY A 435 11.52 13.67 15.42
CA GLY A 435 10.49 14.03 16.41
C GLY A 435 10.56 13.25 17.74
N ALA A 436 11.21 12.08 17.79
CA ALA A 436 11.38 11.33 19.02
C ALA A 436 12.60 11.82 19.83
N LYS A 437 12.44 11.94 21.15
CA LYS A 437 13.52 12.32 22.08
C LYS A 437 14.16 11.08 22.70
N THR A 438 14.92 10.31 21.91
CA THR A 438 15.63 9.13 22.39
C THR A 438 17.02 9.51 22.94
N ILE A 439 17.43 8.92 24.07
CA ILE A 439 18.75 9.12 24.67
C ILE A 439 19.70 7.99 24.25
N TYR A 440 19.21 6.75 24.27
CA TYR A 440 19.95 5.55 23.90
C TYR A 440 19.46 5.01 22.56
N ASN A 441 20.40 4.51 21.77
CA ASN A 441 20.16 3.73 20.56
C ASN A 441 20.56 2.29 20.81
N ALA A 442 20.14 1.35 19.98
CA ALA A 442 20.51 -0.06 20.22
C ALA A 442 20.72 -0.86 18.93
N ILE A 443 21.60 -1.84 18.99
CA ILE A 443 21.73 -2.90 18.00
C ILE A 443 21.64 -4.26 18.69
N PHE A 444 21.10 -5.22 17.97
CA PHE A 444 20.85 -6.57 18.45
C PHE A 444 21.47 -7.57 17.48
N GLU A 445 22.18 -8.54 18.05
CA GLU A 445 22.61 -9.76 17.38
C GLU A 445 21.87 -10.94 18.03
N LEU A 446 21.09 -11.65 17.24
CA LEU A 446 20.22 -12.72 17.68
C LEU A 446 20.82 -14.06 17.27
N LYS A 447 20.77 -15.05 18.16
CA LYS A 447 21.02 -16.45 17.81
C LYS A 447 19.89 -17.33 18.32
N TYR A 448 19.54 -18.35 17.55
CA TYR A 448 18.54 -19.33 17.94
C TYR A 448 19.08 -20.76 17.97
N LEU A 449 18.66 -21.50 19.00
CA LEU A 449 18.95 -22.91 19.22
C LEU A 449 17.64 -23.71 19.30
N LYS A 450 17.64 -24.89 18.69
CA LYS A 450 16.59 -25.88 18.93
C LYS A 450 16.90 -26.61 20.23
N LYS A 451 15.85 -27.02 20.95
CA LYS A 451 15.96 -27.82 22.17
C LYS A 451 16.66 -29.16 21.89
N GLU A 452 16.36 -29.75 20.73
CA GLU A 452 17.06 -30.91 20.19
C GLU A 452 18.46 -30.47 19.71
N GLY A 453 19.50 -30.92 20.42
CA GLY A 453 20.90 -30.56 20.12
C GLY A 453 21.47 -29.43 20.99
N TYR A 454 20.70 -28.90 21.95
CA TYR A 454 21.23 -27.94 22.91
C TYR A 454 22.33 -28.56 23.79
N THR A 455 23.50 -27.93 23.81
CA THR A 455 24.60 -28.20 24.73
C THR A 455 25.31 -26.89 25.07
N GLU A 456 26.00 -26.84 26.21
CA GLU A 456 26.79 -25.64 26.58
C GLU A 456 27.86 -25.31 25.53
N ALA A 457 28.45 -26.31 24.87
CA ALA A 457 29.44 -26.10 23.82
C ALA A 457 28.83 -25.37 22.61
N VAL A 458 27.65 -25.80 22.15
CA VAL A 458 26.93 -25.17 21.04
C VAL A 458 26.46 -23.76 21.41
N LEU A 459 26.02 -23.55 22.66
CA LEU A 459 25.68 -22.22 23.16
C LEU A 459 26.89 -21.28 23.12
N ASN A 460 28.03 -21.72 23.67
CA ASN A 460 29.26 -20.93 23.69
C ASN A 460 29.78 -20.60 22.29
N GLU A 461 29.62 -21.52 21.32
CA GLU A 461 29.95 -21.26 19.92
C GLU A 461 29.06 -20.14 19.33
N LYS A 462 27.73 -20.20 19.55
CA LYS A 462 26.81 -19.15 19.10
C LYS A 462 27.12 -17.79 19.73
N ILE A 463 27.39 -17.76 21.04
CA ILE A 463 27.77 -16.53 21.75
C ILE A 463 29.04 -15.94 21.13
N LYS A 464 30.07 -16.77 20.90
CA LYS A 464 31.32 -16.33 20.30
C LYS A 464 31.10 -15.72 18.92
N THR A 465 30.35 -16.40 18.05
CA THR A 465 30.04 -15.89 16.70
C THR A 465 29.30 -14.55 16.75
N ALA A 466 28.28 -14.42 17.60
CA ALA A 466 27.51 -13.18 17.75
C ALA A 466 28.37 -12.01 18.24
N LYS A 467 29.28 -12.26 19.19
CA LYS A 467 30.25 -11.25 19.66
C LYS A 467 31.19 -10.81 18.54
N GLU A 468 31.68 -11.76 17.75
CA GLU A 468 32.55 -11.48 16.60
C GLU A 468 31.82 -10.66 15.52
N GLU A 469 30.53 -10.90 15.30
CA GLU A 469 29.68 -10.13 14.39
C GLU A 469 29.52 -8.69 14.88
N ILE A 470 29.10 -8.48 16.14
CA ILE A 470 29.02 -7.14 16.76
C ILE A 470 30.35 -6.39 16.65
N ALA A 471 31.46 -7.05 16.96
CA ALA A 471 32.78 -6.43 16.91
C ALA A 471 33.23 -6.03 15.50
N LYS A 472 32.67 -6.63 14.44
CA LYS A 472 32.96 -6.24 13.05
C LYS A 472 32.24 -4.95 12.70
N TYR A 473 30.92 -4.91 12.85
CA TYR A 473 30.14 -3.78 12.35
C TYR A 473 30.17 -2.54 13.25
N THR A 474 30.53 -2.67 14.53
CA THR A 474 30.76 -1.51 15.44
C THR A 474 31.91 -0.59 15.00
N LYS A 475 32.71 -1.00 14.01
CA LYS A 475 33.76 -0.19 13.39
C LYS A 475 33.25 0.66 12.23
N SER A 476 32.01 0.48 11.81
CA SER A 476 31.41 1.30 10.75
C SER A 476 31.25 2.75 11.23
N GLU A 477 31.54 3.71 10.35
CA GLU A 477 31.42 5.14 10.65
C GLU A 477 30.01 5.49 11.18
N GLU A 478 28.97 4.93 10.55
CA GLU A 478 27.59 5.19 10.95
C GLU A 478 27.28 4.78 12.39
N LEU A 479 27.77 3.64 12.86
CA LEU A 479 27.52 3.23 14.25
C LEU A 479 28.38 4.00 15.25
N MET A 480 29.57 4.44 14.85
CA MET A 480 30.45 5.25 15.70
C MET A 480 29.88 6.65 15.95
N GLU A 481 29.12 7.19 14.99
CA GLU A 481 28.45 8.49 15.12
C GLU A 481 27.17 8.42 15.98
N LEU A 482 26.64 7.22 16.26
CA LEU A 482 25.42 7.07 17.05
C LEU A 482 25.73 7.29 18.55
N PRO A 483 25.10 8.30 19.20
CA PRO A 483 25.32 8.54 20.61
C PRO A 483 24.70 7.41 21.44
N LYS A 484 25.43 7.01 22.50
CA LYS A 484 24.95 6.07 23.54
C LYS A 484 24.35 4.79 22.95
N LEU A 485 25.07 4.17 22.02
CA LEU A 485 24.68 2.93 21.36
C LEU A 485 24.86 1.73 22.29
N LYS A 486 23.75 1.08 22.65
CA LYS A 486 23.70 -0.22 23.34
C LYS A 486 23.88 -1.36 22.33
N LYS A 487 24.66 -2.38 22.69
CA LYS A 487 24.95 -3.51 21.80
C LYS A 487 24.59 -4.79 22.53
N TRP A 488 23.60 -5.52 22.05
CA TRP A 488 23.09 -6.70 22.77
C TRP A 488 23.30 -7.98 21.98
N VAL A 489 23.89 -8.98 22.63
CA VAL A 489 23.88 -10.37 22.15
C VAL A 489 22.76 -11.11 22.88
N MET A 490 21.89 -11.77 22.11
CA MET A 490 20.81 -12.57 22.64
C MET A 490 20.84 -13.98 22.04
N VAL A 491 20.82 -15.00 22.89
CA VAL A 491 20.66 -16.40 22.43
C VAL A 491 19.40 -16.99 23.01
N PHE A 492 18.49 -17.39 22.14
CA PHE A 492 17.25 -18.07 22.50
C PHE A 492 17.38 -19.58 22.27
N CYS A 493 16.81 -20.37 23.17
CA CYS A 493 16.61 -21.80 23.00
C CYS A 493 15.12 -22.08 23.10
N LYS A 494 14.49 -22.46 21.98
CA LYS A 494 13.03 -22.62 21.88
C LYS A 494 12.29 -21.34 22.32
N ASP A 495 11.67 -21.35 23.49
CA ASP A 495 10.84 -20.30 24.06
C ASP A 495 11.54 -19.52 25.19
N GLU A 496 12.78 -19.88 25.53
CA GLU A 496 13.56 -19.26 26.60
C GLU A 496 14.76 -18.46 26.06
N LEU A 497 15.04 -17.33 26.69
CA LEU A 497 16.31 -16.62 26.50
C LEU A 497 17.36 -17.26 27.42
N VAL A 498 18.35 -17.92 26.83
CA VAL A 498 19.41 -18.64 27.55
C VAL A 498 20.69 -17.81 27.73
N TYR A 499 20.82 -16.71 27.00
CA TYR A 499 21.94 -15.78 27.12
C TYR A 499 21.55 -14.35 26.77
N LEU A 500 22.00 -13.39 27.57
CA LEU A 500 21.88 -11.95 27.35
C LEU A 500 23.15 -11.26 27.83
N GLU A 501 23.74 -10.42 26.99
CA GLU A 501 24.87 -9.59 27.38
C GLU A 501 24.87 -8.27 26.60
N GLU A 502 25.16 -7.18 27.33
CA GLU A 502 25.52 -5.89 26.74
C GLU A 502 27.03 -5.90 26.44
N ILE A 503 27.40 -5.70 25.17
CA ILE A 503 28.79 -5.57 24.74
C ILE A 503 29.22 -4.11 24.84
N GLU A 504 30.40 -3.88 25.41
CA GLU A 504 30.98 -2.53 25.55
C GLU A 504 31.40 -1.90 24.21
#